data_AF-A0A6I3GCB7-F1
#
_entry.id   AF-A0A6I3GCB7-F1
#
_cell.length_a   1.000
_cell.length_b   1.000
_cell.length_c   1.000
_cell.angle_alpha   90.00
_cell.angle_beta   90.00
_cell.angle_gamma   90.00
#
_symmetry.space_group_name_H-M   'P 1'
#
loop_
_entity.id
_entity.type
_entity.pdbx_description
1 polymer ?
#
loop_
_entity_poly.entity_id
_entity_poly.type
_entity_poly.pdbx_seq_one_letter_code
_entity_poly.pdbx_strand_id
1 'polypeptide(L)' 'TIAVKALADLAPAIRYRVIRLAGTTLGGHLHRSHVLEIDRLVTNWHGQKPLAVPSIRVERTGETIVLRITNTLKPGAR' A
#
# COMPACT_ATOMS: atom_id res chain seq x y z
N THR A 1 -9.23 2.26 -3.56
CA THR A 1 -8.28 1.82 -4.60
C THR A 1 -7.68 3.05 -5.26
N ILE A 2 -6.48 2.95 -5.85
CA ILE A 2 -5.78 4.08 -6.47
C ILE A 2 -5.16 3.62 -7.79
N ALA A 3 -5.30 4.40 -8.87
CA ALA A 3 -4.68 4.05 -10.16
C ALA A 3 -3.15 4.15 -10.10
N VAL A 4 -2.46 3.14 -10.62
CA VAL A 4 -0.99 3.07 -10.68
C VAL A 4 -0.44 4.22 -11.51
N LYS A 5 -1.04 4.50 -12.68
CA LYS A 5 -0.62 5.60 -13.56
C LYS A 5 -0.70 6.96 -12.85
N ALA A 6 -1.81 7.23 -12.17
CA ALA A 6 -1.99 8.46 -11.40
C ALA A 6 -0.95 8.63 -10.29
N LEU A 7 -0.47 7.55 -9.67
CA LEU A 7 0.64 7.61 -8.72
C LEU A 7 1.98 7.81 -9.43
N ALA A 8 2.22 7.07 -10.51
CA ALA A 8 3.47 7.11 -11.28
C ALA A 8 3.76 8.50 -11.87
N ASP A 9 2.72 9.22 -12.30
CA ASP A 9 2.81 10.58 -12.86
C ASP A 9 3.20 11.64 -11.80
N LEU A 10 3.05 11.35 -10.50
CA LEU A 10 3.44 12.27 -9.44
C LEU A 10 4.96 12.26 -9.20
N ALA A 11 5.50 13.40 -8.79
CA ALA A 11 6.88 13.45 -8.28
C ALA A 11 7.02 12.51 -7.04
N PRO A 12 8.19 11.86 -6.84
CA PRO A 12 8.36 10.86 -5.76
C PRO A 12 7.94 11.36 -4.38
N ALA A 13 8.28 12.61 -4.02
CA ALA A 13 7.92 13.20 -2.75
C ALA A 13 6.39 13.32 -2.55
N ILE A 14 5.65 13.64 -3.61
CA ILE A 14 4.19 13.74 -3.57
C ILE A 14 3.56 12.34 -3.53
N ARG A 15 4.06 11.42 -4.36
CA ARG A 15 3.61 10.01 -4.35
C ARG A 15 3.74 9.38 -2.97
N TYR A 16 4.86 9.60 -2.27
CA TYR A 16 5.07 9.12 -0.90
C TYR A 16 4.07 9.71 0.09
N ARG A 17 3.74 11.00 -0.05
CA ARG A 17 2.71 11.65 0.79
C ARG A 17 1.33 11.06 0.53
N VAL A 18 0.96 10.83 -0.72
CA VAL A 18 -0.33 10.22 -1.10
C VAL A 18 -0.43 8.79 -0.56
N ILE A 19 0.61 7.97 -0.75
CA ILE A 19 0.66 6.60 -0.21
C ILE A 19 0.50 6.61 1.31
N ARG A 20 1.24 7.47 2.00
CA ARG A 20 1.19 7.58 3.45
C ARG A 20 -0.19 8.03 3.93
N LEU A 21 -0.77 9.04 3.30
CA LEU A 21 -2.12 9.51 3.62
C LEU A 21 -3.16 8.40 3.41
N ALA A 22 -3.13 7.72 2.27
CA ALA A 22 -4.07 6.63 1.96
C ALA A 22 -4.02 5.48 2.98
N GLY A 23 -2.83 5.11 3.45
CA GLY A 23 -2.71 4.12 4.51
C GLY A 23 -3.21 4.62 5.86
N THR A 24 -2.88 5.86 6.22
CA THR A 24 -3.34 6.47 7.49
C THR A 24 -4.86 6.67 7.52
N THR A 25 -5.51 7.02 6.39
CA THR A 25 -6.98 7.12 6.30
C THR A 25 -7.69 5.79 6.53
N LEU A 26 -6.98 4.66 6.33
CA LEU A 26 -7.46 3.32 6.63
C LEU A 26 -7.07 2.84 8.05
N GLY A 27 -6.52 3.73 8.88
CA GLY A 27 -6.05 3.41 10.24
C GLY A 27 -4.71 2.67 10.30
N GLY A 28 -3.99 2.56 9.18
CA GLY A 28 -2.68 1.91 9.12
C GLY A 28 -1.54 2.80 9.61
N HIS A 29 -0.59 2.20 10.35
CA HIS A 29 0.64 2.87 10.76
C HIS A 29 1.78 2.57 9.77
N LEU A 30 2.01 3.49 8.83
CA LEU A 30 3.02 3.34 7.79
C LEU A 30 4.37 3.96 8.20
N HIS A 31 5.38 3.10 8.34
CA HIS A 31 6.77 3.54 8.42
C HIS A 31 7.32 3.87 7.01
N ARG A 32 8.46 4.57 6.96
CA ARG A 32 9.14 4.90 5.70
C ARG A 32 9.41 3.66 4.84
N SER A 33 9.83 2.55 5.46
CA SER A 33 10.04 1.26 4.77
C SER A 33 8.77 0.79 4.08
N HIS A 34 7.63 0.81 4.76
CA HIS A 34 6.33 0.44 4.18
C HIS A 34 5.97 1.31 2.97
N VAL A 35 6.18 2.63 3.07
CA VAL A 35 5.90 3.56 1.95
C VAL A 35 6.76 3.24 0.73
N LEU A 36 8.04 2.92 0.93
CA LEU A 36 8.96 2.56 -0.16
C LEU A 36 8.60 1.20 -0.79
N GLU A 37 8.18 0.23 0.01
CA GLU A 37 7.69 -1.06 -0.51
C GLU A 37 6.41 -0.88 -1.33
N ILE A 38 5.48 -0.04 -0.88
CA ILE A 38 4.27 0.29 -1.66
C ILE A 38 4.65 1.06 -2.94
N ASP A 39 5.62 1.97 -2.87
CA ASP A 39 6.14 2.67 -4.05
C ASP A 39 6.71 1.71 -5.10
N ARG A 40 7.41 0.65 -4.69
CA ARG A 40 7.93 -0.39 -5.60
C ARG A 40 6.81 -1.10 -6.35
N LEU A 41 5.64 -1.29 -5.75
CA LEU A 41 4.47 -1.83 -6.44
C LEU A 41 4.02 -0.93 -7.61
N VAL A 42 4.29 0.38 -7.53
CA VAL A 42 3.96 1.36 -8.58
C VAL A 42 5.08 1.44 -9.62
N THR A 43 6.31 1.67 -9.18
CA THR A 43 7.44 2.06 -10.05
C THR A 43 8.30 0.91 -10.53
N ASN A 44 8.33 -0.20 -9.80
CA ASN A 44 9.27 -1.30 -10.03
C ASN A 44 8.58 -2.67 -9.96
N TRP A 45 7.37 -2.79 -10.53
CA TRP A 45 6.56 -4.01 -10.45
C TRP A 45 7.04 -5.12 -11.37
N HIS A 46 7.32 -6.28 -10.78
CA HIS A 46 7.75 -7.49 -11.48
C HIS A 46 6.95 -8.71 -11.04
N GLY A 47 5.68 -8.53 -10.64
CA GLY A 47 4.87 -9.60 -10.05
C GLY A 47 5.09 -9.77 -8.55
N GLN A 48 5.20 -8.67 -7.79
CA GLN A 48 5.40 -8.75 -6.34
C GLN A 48 4.19 -9.32 -5.61
N LYS A 49 4.44 -9.98 -4.49
CA LYS A 49 3.38 -10.46 -3.60
C LYS A 49 2.70 -9.29 -2.87
N PRO A 50 1.45 -9.47 -2.41
CA PRO A 50 0.79 -8.52 -1.54
C PRO A 50 1.65 -8.16 -0.33
N LEU A 51 1.81 -6.86 -0.08
CA LEU A 51 2.52 -6.32 1.07
C LEU A 51 1.55 -6.26 2.25
N ALA A 52 1.86 -7.03 3.30
CA ALA A 52 1.18 -6.91 4.58
C ALA A 52 1.90 -5.86 5.43
N VAL A 53 1.17 -4.85 5.86
CA VAL A 53 1.64 -3.87 6.85
C VAL A 53 0.67 -3.90 8.03
N PRO A 54 1.02 -3.31 9.19
CA PRO A 54 0.12 -3.30 10.33
C PRO A 54 -1.24 -2.67 9.97
N SER A 55 -2.32 -3.39 10.30
CA SER A 55 -3.73 -3.00 10.10
C SER A 55 -4.23 -2.89 8.65
N ILE A 56 -3.35 -2.92 7.64
CA ILE A 56 -3.76 -2.85 6.23
C ILE A 56 -2.92 -3.78 5.35
N ARG A 57 -3.52 -4.27 4.26
CA ARG A 57 -2.86 -5.04 3.22
C ARG A 57 -2.89 -4.24 1.93
N VAL A 58 -1.76 -4.20 1.25
CA VAL A 58 -1.59 -3.48 -0.01
C VAL A 58 -1.18 -4.46 -1.10
N GLU A 59 -1.85 -4.41 -2.24
CA GLU A 59 -1.49 -5.22 -3.40
C GLU A 59 -1.73 -4.44 -4.69
N ARG A 60 -1.06 -4.85 -5.76
CA ARG A 60 -1.33 -4.35 -7.10
C ARG A 60 -2.15 -5.37 -7.87
N THR A 61 -3.28 -4.93 -8.41
CA THR A 61 -4.15 -5.69 -9.30
C THR A 61 -4.13 -4.99 -10.66
N GLY A 62 -3.29 -5.48 -11.58
CA GLY A 62 -3.10 -4.87 -12.91
C GLY A 62 -2.59 -3.43 -12.79
N GLU A 63 -3.43 -2.46 -13.13
CA GLU A 63 -3.13 -1.02 -13.09
C GLU A 63 -3.68 -0.30 -11.85
N THR A 64 -4.15 -1.04 -10.85
CA THR A 64 -4.72 -0.47 -9.63
C THR A 64 -3.98 -0.95 -8.39
N ILE A 65 -3.61 -0.02 -7.51
CA ILE A 65 -3.19 -0.31 -6.14
C ILE A 65 -4.43 -0.43 -5.26
N VAL A 66 -4.55 -1.58 -4.61
CA VAL A 66 -5.65 -1.92 -3.71
C VAL A 66 -5.11 -1.95 -2.29
N LEU A 67 -5.66 -1.07 -1.44
CA LEU A 67 -5.43 -1.06 -0.01
C LEU A 67 -6.70 -1.57 0.67
N ARG A 68 -6.57 -2.55 1.56
CA ARG A 68 -7.68 -3.09 2.34
C ARG A 68 -7.28 -3.14 3.81
N ILE A 69 -8.22 -2.82 4.70
CA ILE A 69 -8.02 -3.00 6.14
C ILE A 69 -7.91 -4.50 6.40
N THR A 70 -6.87 -4.92 7.10
CA THR A 70 -6.82 -6.27 7.63
C THR A 70 -7.62 -6.24 8.92
N ASN A 71 -8.84 -6.76 8.90
CA ASN A 71 -9.52 -7.05 10.15
C ASN A 71 -8.67 -8.14 10.83
N THR A 72 -7.94 -7.78 11.88
CA THR A 72 -7.12 -8.73 12.64
C THR A 72 -8.06 -9.64 13.43
N LEU A 73 -8.79 -10.51 12.75
CA LEU A 73 -9.26 -11.74 13.37
C LEU A 73 -8.00 -12.53 13.69
N LYS A 74 -7.65 -12.54 14.97
CA LYS A 74 -6.65 -13.47 15.54
C LYS A 74 -6.85 -14.84 14.89
N PRO A 75 -5.84 -15.46 14.24
CA PRO A 75 -5.91 -16.89 14.00
C PRO A 75 -5.78 -17.59 15.35
N GLY A 76 -6.92 -18.03 15.90
CA GLY A 76 -7.01 -18.98 17.01
C GLY A 76 -6.66 -18.44 18.40
N ALA A 77 -7.66 -18.41 19.28
CA ALA A 77 -7.43 -18.71 20.69
C ALA A 77 -8.72 -19.25 21.32
N ARG A 78 -8.71 -20.58 21.50
CA ARG A 78 -9.52 -21.45 22.36
C ARG A 78 -10.82 -22.01 21.82
#